data_AF-G9QKN6-F1
#
_entry.id   AF-G9QKN6-F1
#
_cell.length_a   1.000
_cell.length_b   1.000
_cell.length_c   1.000
_cell.angle_alpha   90.00
_cell.angle_beta   90.00
_cell.angle_gamma   90.00
#
_symmetry.space_group_name_H-M   'P 1'
#
loop_
_entity.id
_entity.type
_entity.pdbx_description
1 polymer ?
#
loop_
_entity_poly.entity_id
_entity_poly.type
_entity_poly.pdbx_seq_one_letter_code
_entity_poly.pdbx_strand_id
1 'polypeptide(L)'
;MNRLAHHQGIHKFFTMLGLALYFSKPVMKHLVHIVDALTTKGFAGTLTDLHHWSFHPNHRTTLSHFFTKSPWDEETLLRKLQQWMLRRVERIAKQENQPLFVSIDDTICQKTKPSSQATHAIQGCDWHYSHTEKKSIWGHSLVWLMVHTMTQ
;
A
#
# COMPACT_ATOMS: atom_id res chain seq x y z
N MET A 1 -15.39 12.26 18.88
CA MET A 1 -14.49 11.68 17.85
C MET A 1 -15.33 10.69 17.06
N ASN A 2 -15.86 11.08 15.90
CA ASN A 2 -16.81 10.28 15.12
C ASN A 2 -16.09 9.06 14.55
N ARG A 3 -16.20 7.92 15.22
CA ARG A 3 -15.65 6.64 14.79
C ARG A 3 -16.69 6.01 13.88
N LEU A 4 -16.44 6.01 12.56
CA LEU A 4 -17.31 5.33 11.62
C LEU A 4 -17.33 3.83 11.97
N ALA A 5 -18.49 3.17 11.91
CA ALA A 5 -18.65 1.81 12.39
C ALA A 5 -17.68 0.82 11.71
N HIS A 6 -17.38 1.03 10.44
CA HIS A 6 -16.47 0.19 9.65
C HIS A 6 -14.98 0.41 9.96
N HIS A 7 -14.58 1.51 10.61
CA HIS A 7 -13.20 1.70 11.06
C HIS A 7 -12.78 0.71 12.16
N GLN A 8 -13.75 0.13 12.87
CA GLN A 8 -13.46 -0.82 13.95
C GLN A 8 -12.71 -2.06 13.44
N GLY A 9 -13.04 -2.55 12.24
CA GLY A 9 -12.35 -3.71 11.64
C GLY A 9 -10.88 -3.41 11.36
N ILE A 10 -10.61 -2.26 10.73
CA ILE A 10 -9.25 -1.79 10.41
C ILE A 10 -8.44 -1.58 11.69
N HIS A 11 -9.02 -0.93 12.70
CA HIS A 11 -8.37 -0.75 13.99
C HIS A 11 -8.01 -2.07 14.67
N LYS A 12 -8.94 -3.03 14.71
CA LYS A 12 -8.68 -4.36 15.28
C LYS A 12 -7.56 -5.07 14.53
N PHE A 13 -7.57 -5.00 13.20
CA PHE A 13 -6.51 -5.57 12.37
C PHE A 13 -5.14 -4.96 12.67
N PHE A 14 -5.03 -3.63 12.72
CA PHE A 14 -3.78 -2.95 13.08
C PHE A 14 -3.32 -3.24 14.51
N THR A 15 -4.26 -3.41 15.44
CA THR A 15 -3.95 -3.80 16.82
C THR A 15 -3.37 -5.22 16.86
N MET A 16 -3.97 -6.15 16.11
CA MET A 16 -3.45 -7.52 15.95
C MET A 16 -2.05 -7.54 15.33
N LEU A 17 -1.75 -6.65 14.38
CA LEU A 17 -0.40 -6.48 13.83
C LEU A 17 0.59 -5.86 14.83
N GLY A 18 0.13 -5.37 15.98
CA GLY A 18 0.96 -4.74 17.00
C GLY A 18 1.46 -3.34 16.61
N LEU A 19 0.83 -2.68 15.64
CA LEU A 19 1.31 -1.40 15.10
C LEU A 19 1.27 -0.25 16.12
N ALA A 20 0.38 -0.34 17.12
CA ALA A 20 0.28 0.64 18.19
C ALA A 20 1.56 0.77 19.05
N LEU A 21 2.48 -0.20 18.98
CA LEU A 21 3.78 -0.15 19.65
C LEU A 21 4.82 0.66 18.86
N TYR A 22 4.60 0.89 17.57
CA TYR A 22 5.56 1.54 16.66
C TYR A 22 5.06 2.90 16.16
N PHE A 23 3.75 3.10 16.11
CA PHE A 23 3.15 4.29 15.52
C PHE A 23 2.37 5.12 16.54
N SER A 24 2.52 6.43 16.42
CA SER A 24 1.77 7.39 17.21
C SER A 24 0.28 7.36 16.86
N LYS A 25 -0.58 7.86 17.77
CA LYS A 25 -2.03 7.94 17.52
C LYS A 25 -2.38 8.72 16.23
N PRO A 26 -1.71 9.85 15.90
CA PRO A 26 -1.93 10.53 14.61
C PRO A 26 -1.61 9.67 13.39
N VAL A 27 -0.47 8.96 13.38
CA VAL A 27 -0.10 8.05 12.28
C VAL A 27 -1.14 6.95 12.14
N MET A 28 -1.52 6.31 13.24
CA MET A 28 -2.57 5.28 13.26
C MET A 28 -3.91 5.80 12.70
N LYS A 29 -4.29 7.04 13.05
CA LYS A 29 -5.50 7.67 12.51
C LYS A 29 -5.41 7.85 10.99
N HIS A 30 -4.30 8.37 10.48
CA HIS A 30 -4.08 8.49 9.04
C HIS A 30 -4.17 7.15 8.32
N LEU A 31 -3.49 6.12 8.82
CA LEU A 31 -3.50 4.79 8.21
C LEU A 31 -4.92 4.19 8.13
N VAL A 32 -5.75 4.38 9.16
CA VAL A 32 -7.13 3.85 9.17
C VAL A 32 -7.96 4.51 8.08
N HIS A 33 -7.90 5.84 8.00
CA HIS A 33 -8.60 6.61 6.97
C HIS A 33 -8.10 6.31 5.56
N ILE A 34 -6.79 6.08 5.40
CA ILE A 34 -6.20 5.68 4.11
C ILE A 34 -6.75 4.32 3.69
N VAL A 35 -6.69 3.30 4.54
CA VAL A 35 -7.22 1.96 4.22
C VAL A 35 -8.71 2.03 3.88
N ASP A 36 -9.49 2.80 4.64
CA ASP A 36 -10.93 2.98 4.38
C ASP A 36 -11.20 3.49 2.95
N ALA A 37 -10.52 4.57 2.56
CA ALA A 37 -10.61 5.11 1.20
C ALA A 37 -10.15 4.12 0.12
N LEU A 38 -9.03 3.43 0.33
CA LEU A 38 -8.49 2.47 -0.63
C LEU A 38 -9.42 1.28 -0.86
N THR A 39 -10.19 0.90 0.15
CA THR A 39 -11.19 -0.18 0.05
C THR A 39 -12.54 0.28 -0.50
N THR A 40 -12.71 1.58 -0.72
CA THR A 40 -13.98 2.14 -1.22
C THR A 40 -14.06 2.04 -2.74
N LYS A 41 -15.21 1.56 -3.25
CA LYS A 41 -15.46 1.44 -4.69
C LYS A 41 -15.37 2.81 -5.36
N GLY A 42 -14.61 2.90 -6.45
CA GLY A 42 -14.43 4.16 -7.20
C GLY A 42 -13.16 4.93 -6.83
N PHE A 43 -12.29 4.39 -5.98
CA PHE A 43 -10.96 4.96 -5.75
C PHE A 43 -10.09 4.86 -7.01
N ALA A 44 -9.69 5.99 -7.57
CA ALA A 44 -8.90 6.06 -8.81
C ALA A 44 -7.40 6.30 -8.58
N GLY A 45 -6.91 6.23 -7.34
CA GLY A 45 -5.47 6.34 -7.05
C GLY A 45 -4.97 7.75 -6.77
N THR A 46 -5.83 8.78 -6.76
CA THR A 46 -5.37 10.17 -6.52
C THR A 46 -5.49 10.59 -5.05
N LEU A 47 -4.69 11.57 -4.62
CA LEU A 47 -4.81 12.17 -3.29
C LEU A 47 -6.15 12.90 -3.08
N THR A 48 -6.78 13.35 -4.16
CA THR A 48 -8.12 13.95 -4.11
C THR A 48 -9.16 12.89 -3.80
N ASP A 49 -9.11 11.75 -4.49
CA ASP A 49 -10.00 10.61 -4.22
C ASP A 49 -9.76 10.07 -2.81
N LEU A 50 -8.49 9.98 -2.40
CA LEU A 50 -8.14 9.55 -1.05
C LEU A 50 -8.80 10.44 0.00
N HIS A 51 -8.72 11.77 -0.16
CA HIS A 51 -9.38 12.71 0.74
C HIS A 51 -10.90 12.58 0.71
N HIS A 52 -11.47 12.45 -0.48
CA HIS A 52 -12.91 12.34 -0.69
C HIS A 52 -13.49 11.07 -0.03
N TRP A 53 -12.88 9.91 -0.29
CA TRP A 53 -13.38 8.61 0.18
C TRP A 53 -13.01 8.28 1.62
N SER A 54 -11.97 8.90 2.18
CA SER A 54 -11.52 8.58 3.53
C SER A 54 -12.36 9.21 4.63
N PHE A 55 -13.24 10.15 4.26
CA PHE A 55 -13.96 11.02 5.21
C PHE A 55 -13.04 11.63 6.26
N HIS A 56 -11.78 11.91 5.87
CA HIS A 56 -10.78 12.40 6.79
C HIS A 56 -11.14 13.83 7.22
N PRO A 57 -11.24 14.13 8.53
CA PRO A 57 -11.76 15.42 9.01
C PRO A 57 -10.82 16.59 8.70
N ASN A 58 -9.55 16.31 8.42
CA ASN A 58 -8.56 17.33 8.08
C ASN A 58 -8.53 17.60 6.58
N HIS A 59 -8.01 18.77 6.20
CA HIS A 59 -7.84 19.18 4.81
C HIS A 59 -6.92 18.23 4.01
N ARG A 60 -7.13 18.12 2.69
CA ARG A 60 -6.33 17.27 1.78
C ARG A 60 -4.82 17.51 1.89
N THR A 61 -4.40 18.74 2.15
CA THR A 61 -2.97 19.08 2.32
C THR A 61 -2.33 18.33 3.49
N THR A 62 -3.09 17.95 4.51
CA THR A 62 -2.58 17.11 5.62
C THR A 62 -2.20 15.72 5.14
N LEU A 63 -2.94 15.13 4.19
CA LEU A 63 -2.57 13.83 3.61
C LEU A 63 -1.29 13.92 2.79
N SER A 64 -1.13 14.98 1.98
CA SER A 64 0.12 15.22 1.26
C SER A 64 1.30 15.39 2.21
N HIS A 65 1.12 16.15 3.29
CA HIS A 65 2.14 16.31 4.34
C HIS A 65 2.46 14.98 5.04
N PHE A 66 1.45 14.14 5.28
CA PHE A 66 1.62 12.82 5.89
C PHE A 66 2.58 11.95 5.06
N PHE A 67 2.39 11.86 3.74
CA PHE A 67 3.25 11.05 2.87
C PHE A 67 4.63 11.65 2.60
N THR A 68 4.78 12.97 2.68
CA THR A 68 6.04 13.63 2.24
C THR A 68 6.94 14.10 3.37
N LYS A 69 6.37 14.33 4.57
CA LYS A 69 7.08 15.01 5.67
C LYS A 69 6.89 14.36 7.03
N SER A 70 5.90 13.47 7.19
CA SER A 70 5.67 12.86 8.50
C SER A 70 6.75 11.82 8.80
N PRO A 71 7.38 11.85 9.98
CA PRO A 71 8.33 10.82 10.38
C PRO A 71 7.56 9.59 10.86
N TRP A 72 7.37 8.61 9.99
CA TRP A 72 6.89 7.28 10.37
C TRP A 72 7.57 6.21 9.51
N ASP A 73 7.73 5.02 10.07
CA ASP A 73 8.47 3.93 9.45
C ASP A 73 7.56 3.04 8.60
N GLU A 74 7.56 3.29 7.29
CA GLU A 74 6.83 2.51 6.28
C GLU A 74 7.30 1.06 6.22
N GLU A 75 8.61 0.81 6.40
CA GLU A 75 9.19 -0.54 6.38
C GLU A 75 8.68 -1.38 7.55
N THR A 76 8.49 -0.77 8.72
CA THR A 76 7.87 -1.46 9.87
C THR A 76 6.45 -1.92 9.54
N LEU A 77 5.63 -1.09 8.88
CA LEU A 77 4.29 -1.49 8.47
C LEU A 77 4.36 -2.68 7.50
N LEU A 78 5.19 -2.57 6.46
CA LEU A 78 5.38 -3.62 5.46
C LEU A 78 5.84 -4.93 6.10
N ARG A 79 6.87 -4.88 6.96
CA ARG A 79 7.43 -6.04 7.65
C ARG A 79 6.41 -6.73 8.55
N LYS A 80 5.61 -5.98 9.31
CA LYS A 80 4.55 -6.54 10.17
C LYS A 80 3.47 -7.22 9.34
N LEU A 81 3.08 -6.62 8.22
CA LEU A 81 2.11 -7.21 7.29
C LEU A 81 2.65 -8.49 6.67
N GLN A 82 3.87 -8.49 6.13
CA GLN A 82 4.51 -9.66 5.54
C GLN A 82 4.63 -10.82 6.54
N GLN A 83 5.07 -10.54 7.77
CA GLN A 83 5.13 -11.55 8.84
C GLN A 83 3.75 -12.15 9.16
N TRP A 84 2.71 -11.32 9.18
CA TRP A 84 1.34 -11.80 9.40
C TRP A 84 0.84 -12.65 8.24
N MET A 85 1.06 -12.22 6.99
CA MET A 85 0.68 -12.97 5.79
C MET A 85 1.39 -14.32 5.74
N LEU A 86 2.71 -14.37 5.94
CA LEU A 86 3.47 -15.62 5.91
C LEU A 86 2.92 -16.62 6.93
N ARG A 87 2.76 -16.21 8.20
CA ARG A 87 2.16 -17.07 9.24
C ARG A 87 0.73 -17.51 8.90
N ARG A 88 -0.03 -16.67 8.20
CA ARG A 88 -1.40 -17.01 7.78
C ARG A 88 -1.39 -18.08 6.69
N VAL A 89 -0.59 -17.89 5.64
CA VAL A 89 -0.52 -18.82 4.51
C VAL A 89 0.14 -20.14 4.93
N GLU A 90 1.19 -20.12 5.75
CA GLU A 90 1.78 -21.35 6.32
C GLU A 90 0.78 -22.17 7.12
N ARG A 91 -0.08 -21.52 7.91
CA ARG A 91 -1.14 -22.21 8.67
C ARG A 91 -2.13 -22.87 7.73
N ILE A 92 -2.59 -22.16 6.71
CA ILE A 92 -3.55 -22.69 5.73
C ILE A 92 -2.92 -23.87 4.98
N ALA A 93 -1.69 -23.73 4.49
CA ALA A 93 -0.97 -24.79 3.79
C ALA A 93 -0.86 -26.07 4.64
N LYS A 94 -0.53 -25.93 5.94
CA LYS A 94 -0.48 -27.06 6.88
C LYS A 94 -1.86 -27.69 7.14
N GLN A 95 -2.91 -26.86 7.26
CA GLN A 95 -4.27 -27.34 7.51
C GLN A 95 -4.84 -28.11 6.30
N GLU A 96 -4.59 -27.61 5.09
CA GLU A 96 -5.08 -28.19 3.84
C GLU A 96 -4.13 -29.24 3.24
N ASN A 97 -2.98 -29.50 3.89
CA ASN A 97 -1.90 -30.36 3.39
C ASN A 97 -1.47 -30.01 1.95
N GLN A 98 -1.36 -28.71 1.66
CA GLN A 98 -0.98 -28.16 0.37
C GLN A 98 0.46 -27.61 0.40
N PRO A 99 1.21 -27.69 -0.71
CA PRO A 99 2.48 -26.98 -0.83
C PRO A 99 2.28 -25.46 -0.86
N LEU A 100 3.32 -24.74 -0.46
CA LEU A 100 3.41 -23.28 -0.62
C LEU A 100 4.09 -22.96 -1.95
N PHE A 101 3.49 -22.05 -2.70
CA PHE A 101 4.05 -21.50 -3.91
C PHE A 101 4.51 -20.07 -3.67
N VAL A 102 5.66 -19.74 -4.25
CA VAL A 102 6.24 -18.40 -4.21
C VAL A 102 6.48 -17.95 -5.64
N SER A 103 5.78 -16.90 -6.05
CA SER A 103 5.98 -16.24 -7.34
C SER A 103 6.72 -14.93 -7.12
N ILE A 104 7.77 -14.71 -7.90
CA ILE A 104 8.55 -13.48 -7.90
C ILE A 104 8.48 -12.94 -9.32
N ASP A 105 7.96 -11.73 -9.44
CA ASP A 105 7.79 -11.06 -10.73
C ASP A 105 8.03 -9.57 -10.55
N ASP A 106 8.62 -8.94 -11.56
CA ASP A 106 8.74 -7.49 -11.61
C ASP A 106 7.52 -6.87 -12.29
N THR A 107 7.08 -5.72 -11.77
CA THR A 107 5.99 -4.95 -12.37
C THR A 107 6.43 -3.51 -12.54
N ILE A 108 6.01 -2.90 -13.64
CA ILE A 108 6.28 -1.49 -13.91
C ILE A 108 4.99 -0.70 -13.71
N CYS A 109 4.99 0.17 -12.70
CA CYS A 109 3.96 1.19 -12.55
C CYS A 109 4.28 2.34 -13.52
N GLN A 110 3.73 2.25 -14.73
CA GLN A 110 3.90 3.27 -15.76
C GLN A 110 3.40 4.64 -15.27
N LYS A 111 4.21 5.68 -15.50
CA LYS A 111 3.90 7.07 -15.22
C LYS A 111 3.96 7.90 -16.49
N THR A 112 3.27 9.03 -16.47
CA THR A 112 3.43 10.05 -17.51
C THR A 112 4.83 10.65 -17.39
N LYS A 113 5.58 10.63 -18.49
CA LYS A 113 6.90 11.24 -18.56
C LYS A 113 6.79 12.75 -18.24
N PRO A 114 7.65 13.30 -17.36
CA PRO A 114 7.73 14.74 -17.15
C PRO A 114 8.07 15.48 -18.46
N SER A 115 7.61 16.73 -18.55
CA SER A 115 8.02 17.66 -19.62
C SER A 115 9.55 17.78 -19.67
N SER A 116 10.12 18.04 -20.85
CA SER A 116 11.54 18.38 -20.98
C SER A 116 11.94 19.64 -20.20
N GLN A 117 10.96 20.46 -19.81
CA GLN A 117 11.15 21.65 -18.97
C GLN A 117 11.05 21.35 -17.46
N ALA A 118 10.73 20.11 -17.06
CA ALA A 118 10.62 19.76 -15.64
C ALA A 118 12.02 19.75 -15.00
N THR A 119 12.21 20.58 -13.97
CA THR A 119 13.47 20.67 -13.22
C THR A 119 13.67 19.50 -12.25
N HIS A 120 12.59 18.80 -11.90
CA HIS A 120 12.60 17.64 -11.03
C HIS A 120 11.81 16.51 -11.69
N ALA A 121 12.48 15.38 -11.94
CA ALA A 121 11.83 14.15 -12.34
C ALA A 121 11.01 13.56 -11.16
N ILE A 122 10.10 12.64 -11.47
CA ILE A 122 9.37 11.90 -10.44
C ILE A 122 10.37 11.01 -9.71
N GLN A 123 10.50 11.18 -8.39
CA GLN A 123 11.49 10.48 -7.57
C GLN A 123 11.35 8.96 -7.71
N GLY A 124 12.42 8.26 -8.10
CA GLY A 124 12.43 6.81 -8.22
C GLY A 124 11.77 6.26 -9.49
N CYS A 125 11.38 7.12 -10.44
CA CYS A 125 11.01 6.68 -11.80
C CYS A 125 12.25 6.64 -12.70
N ASP A 126 12.29 5.68 -13.62
CA ASP A 126 13.27 5.63 -14.70
C ASP A 126 12.67 4.98 -15.97
N TRP A 127 13.49 4.85 -17.02
CA TRP A 127 13.18 4.10 -18.22
C TRP A 127 13.38 2.60 -18.01
N HIS A 128 12.33 1.83 -18.30
CA HIS A 128 12.33 0.39 -18.22
C HIS A 128 11.85 -0.21 -19.55
N TYR A 129 12.54 -1.22 -20.08
CA TYR A 129 12.08 -1.90 -21.29
C TYR A 129 10.92 -2.83 -20.97
N SER A 130 9.75 -2.58 -21.55
CA SER A 130 8.59 -3.47 -21.43
C SER A 130 8.58 -4.45 -22.60
N HIS A 131 8.70 -5.73 -22.30
CA HIS A 131 8.60 -6.80 -23.31
C HIS A 131 7.19 -6.90 -23.90
N THR A 132 6.15 -6.66 -23.11
CA THR A 132 4.74 -6.64 -23.55
C THR A 132 4.49 -5.53 -24.55
N GLU A 133 4.99 -4.32 -24.27
CA GLU A 133 4.81 -3.14 -25.12
C GLU A 133 5.88 -3.01 -26.21
N LYS A 134 6.92 -3.84 -26.16
CA LYS A 134 8.11 -3.84 -27.03
C LYS A 134 8.81 -2.47 -27.12
N LYS A 135 8.75 -1.68 -26.05
CA LYS A 135 9.30 -0.32 -25.98
C LYS A 135 9.72 0.04 -24.56
N SER A 136 10.58 1.04 -24.44
CA SER A 136 10.90 1.64 -23.14
C SER A 136 9.73 2.47 -22.63
N ILE A 137 9.30 2.20 -21.40
CA ILE A 137 8.25 2.93 -20.68
C ILE A 137 8.86 3.63 -19.48
N TRP A 138 8.33 4.81 -19.16
CA TRP A 138 8.75 5.58 -17.99
C TRP A 138 7.88 5.19 -16.79
N GLY A 139 8.49 4.89 -15.65
CA GLY A 139 7.72 4.51 -14.46
C GLY A 139 8.58 4.02 -13.31
N HIS A 140 7.93 3.47 -12.29
CA HIS A 140 8.60 2.76 -11.20
C HIS A 140 8.64 1.28 -11.50
N SER A 141 9.80 0.65 -11.43
CA SER A 141 9.92 -0.81 -11.37
C SER A 141 9.86 -1.28 -9.91
N LEU A 142 9.06 -2.31 -9.67
CA LEU A 142 8.87 -2.93 -8.36
C LEU A 142 9.01 -4.45 -8.54
N VAL A 143 9.86 -5.08 -7.74
CA VAL A 143 9.89 -6.55 -7.63
C VAL A 143 8.94 -6.96 -6.53
N TRP A 144 7.98 -7.84 -6.83
CA TRP A 144 7.02 -8.31 -5.85
C TRP A 144 7.11 -9.81 -5.63
N LEU A 145 6.82 -10.23 -4.41
CA LEU A 145 6.75 -11.62 -4.02
C LEU A 145 5.32 -11.94 -3.59
N MET A 146 4.73 -12.95 -4.23
CA MET A 146 3.39 -13.45 -3.92
C MET A 146 3.50 -14.87 -3.35
N VAL A 147 2.98 -15.08 -2.14
CA VAL A 147 2.87 -16.42 -1.53
C VAL A 147 1.44 -16.89 -1.60
N HIS A 148 1.21 -18.11 -2.11
CA HIS A 148 -0.12 -18.69 -2.24
C HIS A 148 -0.09 -20.21 -2.05
N THR A 149 -1.26 -20.79 -1.79
CA THR A 149 -1.52 -22.23 -1.84
C THR A 149 -2.22 -22.56 -3.16
N MET A 150 -2.34 -23.84 -3.53
CA MET A 150 -3.23 -24.22 -4.63
C MET A 150 -4.63 -23.64 -4.37
N THR A 151 -5.13 -22.83 -5.29
CA THR A 151 -6.55 -22.51 -5.38
C THR A 151 -7.25 -23.66 -6.07
N GLN A 152 -8.19 -24.34 -5.40
CA GLN A 152 -9.17 -25.18 -6.07
C GLN A 152 -10.11 -24.32 -6.92
#